data_AF-A0A557R2G6-F1
#
_entry.id   AF-A0A557R2G6-F1
#
_cell.length_a   1.000
_cell.length_b   1.000
_cell.length_c   1.000
_cell.angle_alpha   90.00
_cell.angle_beta   90.00
_cell.angle_gamma   90.00
#
_symmetry.space_group_name_H-M   'P 1'
#
loop_
_entity.id
_entity.type
_entity.pdbx_description
1 polymer ?
#
loop_
_entity_poly.entity_id
_entity_poly.type
_entity_poly.pdbx_seq_one_letter_code
_entity_poly.pdbx_strand_id
1 'polypeptide(L)' 'MYVCICNAVTEKDIHHAAANGARRVRDLRVLGVTADCGKCACAAKCCLDQAVASASRAVRSLSPTPTRHLEAFA' A
#
# COMPACT_ATOMS: atom_id res chain seq x y z
N MET A 1 6.73 -0.63 11.72
CA MET A 1 7.40 0.36 12.60
C MET A 1 6.43 1.49 12.96
N TYR A 2 6.68 2.34 13.97
CA TYR A 2 6.01 3.66 14.06
C TYR A 2 6.62 4.64 13.07
N VAL A 3 5.79 5.25 12.25
CA VAL A 3 6.21 6.24 11.23
C VAL A 3 5.91 7.66 11.69
N CYS A 4 4.81 7.89 12.42
CA CYS A 4 4.50 9.15 13.07
C CYS A 4 4.35 8.96 14.57
N ILE A 5 5.19 9.63 15.37
CA ILE A 5 5.13 9.54 16.83
C ILE A 5 4.00 10.40 17.39
N CYS A 6 3.76 11.59 16.82
CA CYS A 6 2.71 12.52 17.30
C CYS A 6 1.33 11.87 17.34
N ASN A 7 0.98 11.14 16.27
CA ASN A 7 -0.34 10.53 16.09
C ASN A 7 -0.31 9.00 16.12
N ALA A 8 0.77 8.41 16.66
CA ALA A 8 0.96 6.97 16.78
C ALA A 8 0.68 6.18 15.48
N VAL A 9 1.01 6.74 14.32
CA VAL A 9 0.78 6.09 13.02
C VAL A 9 1.87 5.07 12.76
N THR A 10 1.47 3.84 12.51
CA THR A 10 2.38 2.77 12.15
C THR A 10 2.50 2.61 10.63
N GLU A 11 3.56 1.92 10.24
CA GLU A 11 3.78 1.48 8.87
C GLU A 11 2.59 0.64 8.37
N LYS A 12 2.02 -0.23 9.22
CA LYS A 12 0.86 -1.05 8.86
C LYS A 12 -0.35 -0.19 8.49
N ASP A 13 -0.58 0.90 9.21
CA ASP A 13 -1.66 1.85 8.91
C ASP A 13 -1.46 2.49 7.53
N ILE A 14 -0.21 2.81 7.17
CA ILE A 14 0.13 3.35 5.84
C ILE A 14 -0.10 2.29 4.75
N HIS A 15 0.29 1.03 4.99
CA HIS A 15 0.01 -0.07 4.05
C HIS A 15 -1.49 -0.29 3.86
N HIS A 16 -2.28 -0.25 4.94
CA HIS A 16 -3.74 -0.35 4.87
C HIS A 16 -4.34 0.82 4.08
N ALA A 17 -3.89 2.05 4.33
CA ALA A 17 -4.33 3.21 3.54
C ALA A 17 -3.97 3.07 2.05
N ALA A 18 -2.77 2.56 1.75
CA ALA A 18 -2.34 2.29 0.38
C ALA A 18 -3.21 1.23 -0.31
N ALA A 19 -3.55 0.14 0.39
CA ALA A 19 -4.48 -0.88 -0.08
C ALA A 19 -5.87 -0.29 -0.36
N ASN A 20 -6.31 0.65 0.46
CA ASN A 20 -7.58 1.40 0.30
C ASN A 20 -7.51 2.51 -0.76
N GLY A 21 -6.40 2.65 -1.49
CA GLY A 21 -6.29 3.58 -2.62
C GLY A 21 -5.48 4.85 -2.36
N ALA A 22 -4.87 5.03 -1.19
CA ALA A 22 -3.97 6.17 -0.95
C ALA A 22 -2.76 6.11 -1.90
N ARG A 23 -2.45 7.25 -2.55
CA ARG A 23 -1.33 7.36 -3.51
C ARG A 23 -0.42 8.54 -3.23
N ARG A 24 -0.84 9.48 -2.36
CA ARG A 24 -0.06 10.65 -1.98
C ARG A 24 -0.02 10.80 -0.46
N VAL A 25 1.02 11.44 0.08
CA VAL A 25 1.13 11.74 1.51
C VAL A 25 -0.07 12.55 2.03
N ARG A 26 -0.68 13.38 1.17
CA ARG A 26 -1.92 14.11 1.49
C ARG A 26 -3.09 13.17 1.83
N ASP A 27 -3.13 12.00 1.22
CA ASP A 27 -4.19 11.00 1.46
C ASP A 27 -4.00 10.33 2.83
N LEU A 28 -2.76 10.30 3.36
CA LEU A 28 -2.44 9.80 4.70
C LEU A 28 -2.77 10.79 5.81
N ARG A 29 -3.15 12.03 5.47
CA ARG A 29 -3.43 13.08 6.44
C ARG A 29 -4.65 12.73 7.32
N VAL A 30 -5.54 11.86 6.84
CA VAL A 30 -6.65 11.26 7.61
C VAL A 30 -6.16 10.41 8.79
N LEU A 31 -4.93 9.89 8.73
CA LEU A 31 -4.27 9.17 9.83
C LEU A 31 -3.53 10.11 10.79
N GLY A 32 -3.51 11.43 10.54
CA GLY A 32 -2.72 12.40 11.31
C GLY A 32 -1.25 12.52 10.85
N VAL A 33 -0.86 11.89 9.74
CA VAL A 33 0.48 12.08 9.17
C VAL A 33 0.68 13.54 8.76
N THR A 34 1.77 14.17 9.21
CA THR A 34 2.11 15.59 8.95
C THR A 34 1.10 16.62 9.47
N ALA A 35 0.25 16.25 10.45
CA ALA A 35 -0.66 17.19 11.10
C ALA A 35 0.07 18.14 12.08
N ASP A 36 1.05 17.62 12.85
CA ASP A 36 1.75 18.39 13.89
C ASP A 36 3.17 18.81 13.47
N CYS A 37 4.20 18.05 13.88
CA CYS A 37 5.60 18.44 13.71
C CYS A 37 6.18 18.19 12.31
N GLY A 38 5.47 17.46 11.45
CA GLY A 38 5.89 17.18 10.06
C GLY A 38 7.12 16.27 9.87
N LYS A 39 7.85 15.91 10.93
CA LYS A 39 9.11 15.14 10.85
C LYS A 39 8.97 13.77 10.17
N CYS A 40 7.78 13.19 10.20
CA CYS A 40 7.49 11.91 9.56
C CYS A 40 7.32 11.99 8.03
N ALA A 41 7.30 13.19 7.41
CA ALA A 41 6.91 13.36 6.01
C ALA A 41 7.70 12.47 5.03
N CYS A 42 9.03 12.46 5.13
CA CYS A 42 9.88 11.65 4.26
C CYS A 42 9.68 10.15 4.51
N ALA A 43 9.62 9.73 5.77
CA ALA A 43 9.41 8.34 6.14
C ALA A 43 8.04 7.83 5.68
N ALA A 44 6.98 8.61 5.90
CA ALA A 44 5.62 8.28 5.47
C ALA A 44 5.51 8.17 3.94
N LYS A 45 6.17 9.07 3.20
CA LYS A 45 6.26 8.97 1.74
C LYS A 45 6.95 7.68 1.31
N CYS A 46 8.11 7.38 1.89
CA CYS A 46 8.87 6.17 1.56
C CYS A 46 8.06 4.89 1.84
N CYS A 47 7.38 4.81 2.98
CA CYS A 47 6.50 3.69 3.31
C CYS A 47 5.34 3.57 2.31
N LEU A 48 4.71 4.69 1.93
CA LEU A 48 3.62 4.70 0.95
C LEU A 48 4.10 4.20 -0.43
N ASP A 49 5.23 4.70 -0.90
CA ASP A 49 5.79 4.33 -2.21
C ASP A 49 6.12 2.81 -2.23
N GLN A 50 6.69 2.28 -1.15
CA GLN A 50 6.96 0.85 -0.99
C GLN A 50 5.66 0.02 -0.95
N ALA A 51 4.63 0.49 -0.25
CA ALA A 51 3.34 -0.19 -0.18
C ALA A 51 2.67 -0.29 -1.56
N VAL A 52 2.68 0.81 -2.32
CA VAL A 52 2.10 0.87 -3.68
C VAL A 52 2.89 -0.01 -4.67
N ALA A 53 4.22 -0.02 -4.57
CA ALA A 53 5.07 -0.90 -5.38
C ALA A 53 4.85 -2.40 -5.05
N SER A 54 4.62 -2.72 -3.78
CA SER A 54 4.38 -4.08 -3.32
C SER A 54 3.00 -4.59 -3.76
N ALA A 55 1.98 -3.75 -3.69
CA ALA A 55 0.63 -4.08 -4.15
C ALA A 55 0.57 -4.39 -5.66
N SER A 56 1.34 -3.65 -6.46
CA SER A 56 1.43 -3.88 -7.91
C SER A 56 2.19 -5.16 -8.28
N ARG A 57 3.09 -5.64 -7.41
CA ARG A 57 3.80 -6.91 -7.59
C ARG A 57 2.92 -8.13 -7.26
N ALA A 58 2.07 -8.03 -6.24
CA ALA A 58 1.16 -9.12 -5.84
C ALA A 58 0.13 -9.46 -6.93
N VAL A 59 -0.35 -8.48 -7.69
CA VAL A 59 -1.28 -8.70 -8.80
C VAL A 59 -0.62 -9.42 -9.98
N ARG A 60 0.67 -9.20 -10.25
CA ARG A 60 1.37 -9.83 -11.40
C ARG A 60 1.64 -11.33 -11.22
N SER A 61 1.61 -11.85 -9.99
CA SER A 61 1.80 -13.29 -9.74
C SER A 61 0.51 -14.11 -9.83
N LEU A 62 -0.66 -13.47 -9.87
CA LEU A 62 -1.94 -14.12 -10.10
C LEU A 62 -2.25 -14.09 -11.61
N SER A 63 -1.43 -14.76 -12.41
CA SER A 63 -1.88 -15.13 -13.76
C SER A 63 -3.00 -16.17 -13.62
N PRO A 64 -4.21 -15.97 -14.16
CA PRO A 64 -5.14 -17.07 -14.33
C PRO A 64 -4.47 -18.10 -15.24
N THR A 65 -4.30 -19.32 -14.77
CA THR A 65 -3.91 -20.45 -15.62
C THR A 65 -4.88 -20.49 -16.80
N PRO A 66 -4.43 -20.47 -18.06
CA PRO A 66 -5.33 -20.75 -19.16
C PRO A 66 -5.83 -22.19 -18.96
N THR A 67 -7.11 -22.36 -18.69
CA THR A 67 -7.80 -23.66 -18.75
C THR A 67 -7.62 -24.19 -20.16
N ARG A 68 -6.55 -24.97 -20.36
CA ARG A 68 -6.33 -25.73 -21.58
C ARG A 68 -7.44 -26.77 -21.65
N HIS A 69 -8.44 -26.46 -22.48
CA HIS A 69 -9.32 -27.36 -23.21
C HIS A 69 -9.13 -28.85 -22.85
N LEU A 70 -10.01 -29.36 -21.98
CA LEU A 70 -10.39 -30.76 -22.04
C LEU A 70 -11.70 -30.83 -22.86
N GLU A 71 -11.80 -31.89 -23.67
CA GLU A 71 -12.99 -32.39 -24.38
C GLU A 71 -13.24 -31.87 -25.81
N ALA A 72 -12.64 -32.58 -26.79
CA ALA A 72 -13.25 -32.86 -28.10
C ALA A 72 -12.42 -33.92 -28.86
N PHE A 73 -12.50 -35.19 -28.45
CA PHE A 73 -12.26 -36.36 -29.33
C PHE A 73 -13.04 -37.55 -28.76
N ALA A 74 -14.30 -37.65 -29.16
CA ALA A 74 -15.10 -38.87 -29.18
C ALA A 74 -15.97 -38.80 -30.44
#